data_AF-A0A363T0D5-F1
#
_entry.id   AF-A0A363T0D5-F1
#
_cell.length_a   1.000
_cell.length_b   1.000
_cell.length_c   1.000
_cell.angle_alpha   90.00
_cell.angle_beta   90.00
_cell.angle_gamma   90.00
#
_symmetry.space_group_name_H-M   'P 1'
#
loop_
_entity.id
_entity.type
_entity.pdbx_description
1 polymer ?
#
loop_
_entity_poly.entity_id
_entity_poly.type
_entity_poly.pdbx_seq_one_letter_code
_entity_poly.pdbx_strand_id
1 'polypeptide(L)'
;MKNRDKTRFEASMSWFNQFFDGLRQIYEHIPELLPADFFPEGFSLNIENYYFPRHKAAPFIPPYYGLILGGREAAVQLVSVVDAGLFARRSPFSVEPSMIVMVHTQPEKYAWVEEFCLKVIKNQNVEIIDNYEGILWGKVTGIYPADFFAFQVKYDRFSDTQDIQAAIKRYIIQPITTNLERGFPEETNL
;
A
#
# COMPACT_ATOMS: atom_id res chain seq x y z
N MET A 1 8.32 -18.56 -33.29
CA MET A 1 7.33 -18.66 -32.20
C MET A 1 6.09 -19.36 -32.73
N LYS A 2 5.59 -20.42 -32.09
CA LYS A 2 4.36 -21.09 -32.56
C LYS A 2 3.16 -20.17 -32.32
N ASN A 3 2.14 -20.16 -33.17
CA ASN A 3 0.96 -19.26 -33.02
C ASN A 3 0.34 -19.31 -31.61
N ARG A 4 0.33 -20.48 -30.97
CA ARG A 4 -0.16 -20.66 -29.59
C ARG A 4 0.66 -19.90 -28.54
N ASP A 5 1.97 -19.78 -28.73
CA ASP A 5 2.86 -19.05 -27.82
C ASP A 5 2.65 -17.53 -27.99
N LYS A 6 2.36 -17.10 -29.22
CA LYS A 6 2.02 -15.70 -29.53
C LYS A 6 0.71 -15.28 -28.87
N THR A 7 -0.35 -16.06 -29.01
CA THR A 7 -1.64 -15.76 -28.38
C THR A 7 -1.57 -15.75 -26.85
N ARG A 8 -0.79 -16.67 -26.25
CA ARG A 8 -0.55 -16.67 -24.79
C ARG A 8 0.19 -15.42 -24.34
N PHE A 9 1.23 -15.03 -25.05
CA PHE A 9 1.99 -13.82 -24.75
C PHE A 9 1.11 -12.57 -24.86
N GLU A 10 0.32 -12.45 -25.92
CA GLU A 10 -0.62 -11.33 -26.12
C GLU A 10 -1.66 -11.26 -25.00
N ALA A 11 -2.24 -12.38 -24.60
CA ALA A 11 -3.19 -12.45 -23.49
C ALA A 11 -2.55 -12.03 -22.15
N SER A 12 -1.34 -12.52 -21.86
CA SER A 12 -0.59 -12.13 -20.65
C SER A 12 -0.25 -10.64 -20.64
N MET A 13 0.17 -10.08 -21.78
CA MET A 13 0.45 -8.65 -21.90
C MET A 13 -0.81 -7.80 -21.74
N SER A 14 -1.94 -8.23 -22.34
CA SER A 14 -3.20 -7.54 -22.18
C SER A 14 -3.68 -7.54 -20.73
N TRP A 15 -3.60 -8.68 -20.05
CA TRP A 15 -3.94 -8.78 -18.63
C TRP A 15 -3.05 -7.90 -17.76
N PHE A 16 -1.74 -7.91 -18.04
CA PHE A 16 -0.78 -7.10 -17.30
C PHE A 16 -1.09 -5.60 -17.44
N ASN A 17 -1.33 -5.12 -18.67
CA ASN A 17 -1.70 -3.73 -18.90
C ASN A 17 -3.00 -3.34 -18.17
N GLN A 18 -4.03 -4.19 -18.23
CA GLN A 18 -5.30 -3.97 -17.50
C GLN A 18 -5.09 -3.88 -15.99
N PHE A 19 -4.22 -4.73 -15.44
CA PHE A 19 -3.86 -4.68 -14.02
C PHE A 19 -3.20 -3.34 -13.66
N PHE A 20 -2.25 -2.85 -14.44
CA PHE A 20 -1.62 -1.53 -14.20
C PHE A 20 -2.59 -0.37 -14.35
N ASP A 21 -3.45 -0.41 -15.36
CA ASP A 21 -4.46 0.63 -15.55
C ASP A 21 -5.41 0.68 -14.35
N GLY A 22 -5.83 -0.48 -13.84
CA GLY A 22 -6.65 -0.57 -12.62
C GLY A 22 -5.92 -0.04 -11.38
N LEU A 23 -4.66 -0.43 -11.17
CA LEU A 23 -3.85 0.10 -10.07
C LEU A 23 -3.67 1.61 -10.16
N ARG A 24 -3.40 2.13 -11.36
CA ARG A 24 -3.25 3.56 -11.60
C ARG A 24 -4.52 4.32 -11.25
N GLN A 25 -5.69 3.83 -11.68
CA GLN A 25 -6.98 4.44 -11.32
C GLN A 25 -7.19 4.48 -9.81
N ILE A 26 -6.84 3.40 -9.09
CA ILE A 26 -6.93 3.39 -7.63
C ILE A 26 -6.01 4.45 -7.03
N TYR A 27 -4.75 4.51 -7.48
CA TYR A 27 -3.75 5.44 -6.96
C TYR A 27 -4.10 6.91 -7.20
N GLU A 28 -4.66 7.23 -8.36
CA GLU A 28 -5.04 8.60 -8.73
C GLU A 28 -6.23 9.10 -7.89
N HIS A 29 -7.18 8.24 -7.53
CA HIS A 29 -8.36 8.64 -6.75
C HIS A 29 -8.12 8.74 -5.24
N ILE A 30 -7.12 8.05 -4.69
CA ILE A 30 -6.84 8.10 -3.25
C ILE A 30 -6.59 9.53 -2.72
N PRO A 31 -5.69 10.35 -3.30
CA PRO A 31 -5.46 11.70 -2.80
C PRO A 31 -6.67 12.62 -2.98
N GLU A 32 -7.54 12.36 -3.95
CA GLU A 32 -8.80 13.11 -4.14
C GLU A 32 -9.84 12.80 -3.06
N LEU A 33 -9.80 11.59 -2.50
CA LEU A 33 -10.78 11.10 -1.54
C LEU A 33 -10.32 11.20 -0.07
N LEU A 34 -9.01 11.36 0.17
CA LEU A 34 -8.49 11.65 1.50
C LEU A 34 -8.99 13.03 2.00
N PRO A 35 -9.13 13.23 3.32
CA PRO A 35 -9.51 14.52 3.88
C PRO A 35 -8.57 15.65 3.42
N ALA A 36 -9.13 16.82 3.11
CA ALA A 36 -8.34 17.94 2.58
C ALA A 36 -7.29 18.46 3.57
N ASP A 37 -7.54 18.32 4.87
CA ASP A 37 -6.63 18.67 5.96
C ASP A 37 -5.51 17.64 6.18
N PHE A 38 -5.60 16.45 5.58
CA PHE A 38 -4.52 15.47 5.62
C PHE A 38 -3.24 16.02 4.98
N PHE A 39 -3.36 16.78 3.90
CA PHE A 39 -2.23 17.24 3.10
C PHE A 39 -1.72 18.63 3.51
N PRO A 40 -0.40 18.88 3.40
CA PRO A 40 0.14 20.23 3.50
C PRO A 40 -0.37 21.12 2.37
N GLU A 41 -0.32 22.45 2.59
CA GLU A 41 -0.68 23.40 1.54
C GLU A 41 0.20 23.23 0.30
N GLY A 42 -0.41 23.25 -0.88
CA GLY A 42 0.30 23.08 -2.14
C GLY A 42 0.70 21.64 -2.47
N PHE A 43 0.23 20.64 -1.71
CA PHE A 43 0.40 19.25 -2.10
C PHE A 43 -0.15 19.01 -3.51
N SER A 44 0.64 18.29 -4.31
CA SER A 44 0.24 17.82 -5.63
C SER A 44 0.83 16.44 -5.89
N LEU A 45 -0.02 15.54 -6.36
CA LEU A 45 0.39 14.21 -6.76
C LEU A 45 1.31 14.30 -7.99
N ASN A 46 2.51 13.73 -7.90
CA ASN A 46 3.49 13.73 -8.98
C ASN A 46 4.28 12.41 -9.03
N ILE A 47 5.24 12.31 -9.96
CA ILE A 47 5.99 11.06 -10.20
C ILE A 47 6.79 10.57 -8.98
N GLU A 48 7.19 11.46 -8.07
CA GLU A 48 7.96 11.12 -6.87
C GLU A 48 7.11 10.37 -5.83
N ASN A 49 5.78 10.47 -5.93
CA ASN A 49 4.86 9.69 -5.08
C ASN A 49 4.76 8.23 -5.52
N TYR A 50 5.20 7.89 -6.72
CA TYR A 50 5.15 6.53 -7.24
C TYR A 50 6.49 5.85 -7.08
N TYR A 51 6.47 4.63 -6.53
CA TYR A 51 7.68 3.87 -6.25
C TYR A 51 7.61 2.46 -6.80
N PHE A 52 8.72 1.96 -7.30
CA PHE A 52 8.92 0.54 -7.58
C PHE A 52 10.41 0.22 -7.50
N PRO A 53 10.80 -0.96 -7.00
CA PRO A 53 12.19 -1.36 -6.93
C PRO A 53 12.79 -1.50 -8.33
N ARG A 54 13.91 -0.83 -8.56
CA ARG A 54 14.65 -0.89 -9.84
C ARG A 54 15.58 -2.10 -9.85
N HIS A 55 15.56 -2.89 -10.92
CA HIS A 55 16.49 -3.99 -11.14
C HIS A 55 17.45 -3.65 -12.28
N LYS A 56 18.73 -4.05 -12.14
CA LYS A 56 19.78 -3.75 -13.13
C LYS A 56 19.67 -4.57 -14.43
N ALA A 57 18.86 -5.63 -14.45
CA ALA A 57 18.67 -6.49 -15.60
C ALA A 57 17.23 -6.34 -16.10
N ALA A 58 17.07 -5.96 -17.38
CA ALA A 58 15.78 -5.86 -18.05
C ALA A 58 15.61 -7.03 -19.05
N PRO A 59 14.37 -7.50 -19.29
CA PRO A 59 13.10 -7.05 -18.70
C PRO A 59 12.83 -7.64 -17.31
N PHE A 60 12.26 -6.84 -16.42
CA PHE A 60 11.92 -7.21 -15.04
C PHE A 60 10.56 -6.63 -14.65
N ILE A 61 9.73 -7.45 -14.02
CA ILE A 61 8.47 -7.03 -13.40
C ILE A 61 8.77 -6.78 -11.91
N PRO A 62 8.68 -5.53 -11.42
CA PRO A 62 8.80 -5.23 -10.00
C PRO A 62 7.89 -6.12 -9.12
N PRO A 63 8.41 -6.65 -8.00
CA PRO A 63 7.63 -7.47 -7.08
C PRO A 63 6.53 -6.68 -6.37
N TYR A 64 6.62 -5.34 -6.35
CA TYR A 64 5.59 -4.45 -5.82
C TYR A 64 5.65 -3.06 -6.46
N TYR A 65 4.56 -2.33 -6.31
CA TYR A 65 4.40 -0.94 -6.72
C TYR A 65 3.83 -0.13 -5.54
N GLY A 66 4.41 1.01 -5.25
CA GLY A 66 4.06 1.89 -4.15
C GLY A 66 3.40 3.18 -4.61
N LEU A 67 2.33 3.59 -3.94
CA LEU A 67 1.92 4.99 -3.85
C LEU A 67 2.29 5.51 -2.47
N ILE A 68 2.92 6.66 -2.42
CA ILE A 68 3.49 7.22 -1.22
C ILE A 68 3.03 8.67 -1.06
N LEU A 69 2.32 8.93 0.03
CA LEU A 69 1.67 10.22 0.29
C LEU A 69 2.13 10.74 1.65
N GLY A 70 2.87 11.85 1.66
CA GLY A 70 3.18 12.59 2.88
C GLY A 70 2.03 13.54 3.23
N GLY A 71 1.47 13.38 4.42
CA GLY A 71 0.50 14.31 5.01
C GLY A 71 1.16 15.28 6.00
N ARG A 72 0.35 16.00 6.77
CA ARG A 72 0.82 16.94 7.80
C ARG A 72 1.38 16.25 9.04
N GLU A 73 0.64 15.28 9.56
CA GLU A 73 0.95 14.59 10.82
C GLU A 73 1.32 13.12 10.61
N ALA A 74 0.91 12.54 9.48
CA ALA A 74 1.15 11.16 9.13
C ALA A 74 1.42 11.01 7.63
N ALA A 75 2.00 9.88 7.25
CA ALA A 75 2.14 9.47 5.85
C ALA A 75 1.30 8.21 5.58
N VAL A 76 0.82 8.08 4.35
CA VAL A 76 0.12 6.89 3.84
C VAL A 76 1.00 6.25 2.76
N GLN A 77 1.25 4.95 2.90
CA GLN A 77 1.92 4.12 1.91
C GLN A 77 0.97 3.01 1.47
N LEU A 78 0.73 2.92 0.17
CA LEU A 78 -0.01 1.82 -0.44
C LEU A 78 0.95 0.99 -1.26
N VAL A 79 1.10 -0.28 -0.92
CA VAL A 79 2.01 -1.21 -1.60
C VAL A 79 1.18 -2.30 -2.25
N SER A 80 1.03 -2.18 -3.57
CA SER A 80 0.45 -3.20 -4.44
C SER A 80 1.45 -4.33 -4.61
N VAL A 81 1.19 -5.48 -4.00
CA VAL A 81 2.08 -6.65 -4.06
C VAL A 81 1.78 -7.50 -5.27
N VAL A 82 2.81 -7.78 -6.08
CA VAL A 82 2.75 -8.63 -7.28
C VAL A 82 3.44 -9.97 -7.03
N ASP A 83 4.50 -9.99 -6.23
CA ASP A 83 5.23 -11.20 -5.86
C ASP A 83 4.95 -11.61 -4.40
N ALA A 84 4.31 -12.77 -4.25
CA ALA A 84 4.07 -13.44 -2.97
C ALA A 84 5.35 -13.67 -2.14
N GLY A 85 6.51 -13.76 -2.79
CA GLY A 85 7.81 -13.91 -2.14
C GLY A 85 8.21 -12.73 -1.23
N LEU A 86 7.51 -11.60 -1.30
CA LEU A 86 7.72 -10.48 -0.39
C LEU A 86 7.24 -10.76 1.04
N PHE A 87 6.23 -11.63 1.20
CA PHE A 87 5.67 -11.95 2.51
C PHE A 87 6.60 -12.91 3.25
N ALA A 88 6.90 -12.61 4.51
CA ALA A 88 7.59 -13.57 5.37
C ALA A 88 6.68 -14.75 5.70
N ARG A 89 7.27 -15.89 6.09
CA ARG A 89 6.50 -17.08 6.53
C ARG A 89 5.54 -16.81 7.69
N ARG A 90 5.81 -15.78 8.49
CA ARG A 90 4.97 -15.30 9.60
C ARG A 90 4.58 -13.84 9.38
N SER A 91 4.31 -13.46 8.13
CA SER A 91 3.71 -12.15 7.84
C SER A 91 2.37 -12.05 8.57
N PRO A 92 2.01 -10.87 9.10
CA PRO A 92 0.68 -10.67 9.68
C PRO A 92 -0.41 -10.56 8.60
N PHE A 93 -0.04 -10.54 7.32
CA PHE A 93 -0.96 -10.50 6.18
C PHE A 93 -1.04 -11.83 5.44
N SER A 94 -2.12 -12.02 4.69
CA SER A 94 -2.26 -13.17 3.80
C SER A 94 -1.43 -12.97 2.51
N VAL A 95 -1.06 -14.06 1.85
CA VAL A 95 -0.16 -14.06 0.68
C VAL A 95 -0.93 -13.85 -0.65
N GLU A 96 -2.22 -13.53 -0.58
CA GLU A 96 -3.04 -13.37 -1.78
C GLU A 96 -2.80 -12.03 -2.51
N PRO A 97 -3.13 -11.93 -3.81
CA PRO A 97 -3.01 -10.68 -4.57
C PRO A 97 -3.79 -9.55 -3.91
N SER A 98 -3.05 -8.54 -3.46
CA SER A 98 -3.60 -7.49 -2.60
C SER A 98 -2.72 -6.26 -2.57
N MET A 99 -3.30 -5.19 -2.06
CA MET A 99 -2.65 -3.96 -1.68
C MET A 99 -2.55 -3.91 -0.15
N ILE A 100 -1.36 -3.59 0.36
CA ILE A 100 -1.15 -3.30 1.77
C ILE A 100 -1.18 -1.78 1.94
N VAL A 101 -2.07 -1.32 2.80
CA VAL A 101 -2.18 0.09 3.17
C VAL A 101 -1.55 0.25 4.54
N MET A 102 -0.61 1.18 4.66
CA MET A 102 0.03 1.52 5.92
C MET A 102 -0.07 3.03 6.13
N VAL A 103 -0.39 3.44 7.34
CA VAL A 103 -0.32 4.82 7.79
C VAL A 103 0.65 4.90 8.96
N HIS A 104 1.54 5.88 8.96
CA HIS A 104 2.59 5.98 9.97
C HIS A 104 2.93 7.42 10.36
N THR A 105 3.46 7.61 11.56
CA THR A 105 3.72 8.92 12.20
C THR A 105 4.96 9.67 11.68
N GLN A 106 5.50 9.29 10.52
CA GLN A 106 6.70 9.92 9.93
C GLN A 106 6.37 10.59 8.60
N PRO A 107 5.62 11.72 8.60
CA PRO A 107 5.16 12.38 7.38
C PRO A 107 6.32 12.78 6.47
N GLU A 108 7.46 13.20 7.02
CA GLU A 108 8.65 13.63 6.27
C GLU A 108 9.49 12.47 5.70
N LYS A 109 9.20 11.23 6.10
CA LYS A 109 9.90 10.02 5.63
C LYS A 109 9.04 9.14 4.74
N TYR A 110 7.92 9.68 4.24
CA TYR A 110 6.96 8.98 3.39
C TYR A 110 7.65 8.16 2.28
N ALA A 111 8.63 8.71 1.56
CA ALA A 111 9.30 8.03 0.43
C ALA A 111 10.03 6.69 0.77
N TRP A 112 10.11 6.30 2.04
CA TRP A 112 10.97 5.21 2.52
C TRP A 112 10.17 3.91 2.72
N VAL A 113 9.59 3.38 1.64
CA VAL A 113 8.75 2.16 1.67
C VAL A 113 9.46 0.95 2.28
N GLU A 114 10.77 0.82 2.06
CA GLU A 114 11.57 -0.27 2.64
C GLU A 114 11.73 -0.15 4.16
N GLU A 115 11.74 1.06 4.70
CA GLU A 115 11.88 1.31 6.14
C GLU A 115 10.57 1.10 6.89
N PHE A 116 9.43 1.26 6.22
CA PHE A 116 8.10 1.20 6.83
C PHE A 116 7.27 0.01 6.31
N CYS A 117 6.52 0.17 5.22
CA CYS A 117 5.54 -0.84 4.80
C CYS A 117 6.15 -2.22 4.52
N LEU A 118 7.34 -2.29 3.90
CA LEU A 118 7.96 -3.59 3.68
C LEU A 118 8.44 -4.27 4.96
N LYS A 119 8.84 -3.52 6.00
CA LYS A 119 9.17 -4.09 7.30
C LYS A 119 7.94 -4.74 7.94
N VAL A 120 6.78 -4.09 7.83
CA VAL A 120 5.50 -4.66 8.31
C VAL A 120 5.13 -5.91 7.51
N ILE A 121 5.20 -5.86 6.17
CA ILE A 121 4.91 -7.01 5.30
C ILE A 121 5.84 -8.20 5.62
N LYS A 122 7.13 -7.93 5.85
CA LYS A 122 8.14 -8.94 6.15
C LYS A 122 8.20 -9.32 7.63
N ASN A 123 7.43 -8.68 8.50
CA ASN A 123 7.50 -8.83 9.95
C ASN A 123 8.94 -8.68 10.48
N GLN A 124 9.60 -7.58 10.11
CA GLN A 124 11.01 -7.28 10.43
C GLN A 124 11.12 -5.98 11.22
N ASN A 125 11.63 -6.06 12.45
CA ASN A 125 11.72 -4.90 13.35
C ASN A 125 10.34 -4.21 13.51
N VAL A 126 9.33 -5.03 13.78
CA VAL A 126 7.96 -4.57 13.98
C VAL A 126 7.45 -5.20 15.26
N GLU A 127 6.84 -4.38 16.09
CA GLU A 127 6.10 -4.80 17.28
C GLU A 127 4.62 -4.57 17.00
N ILE A 128 3.82 -5.65 17.00
CA ILE A 128 2.37 -5.56 16.83
C ILE A 128 1.76 -5.41 18.23
N ILE A 129 1.05 -4.31 18.45
CA ILE A 129 0.40 -3.97 19.72
C ILE A 129 -1.02 -4.51 19.75
N ASP A 130 -1.77 -4.33 18.65
CA ASP A 130 -3.16 -4.76 18.55
C ASP A 130 -3.47 -5.26 17.14
N ASN A 131 -4.45 -6.15 17.04
CA ASN A 131 -4.99 -6.65 15.79
C ASN A 131 -6.49 -6.90 15.97
N TYR A 132 -7.29 -6.08 15.31
CA TYR A 132 -8.74 -6.11 15.38
C TYR A 132 -9.34 -5.87 14.00
N GLU A 133 -10.28 -6.74 13.61
CA GLU A 133 -10.96 -6.69 12.30
C GLU A 133 -10.02 -6.62 11.08
N GLY A 134 -8.81 -7.19 11.20
CA GLY A 134 -7.82 -7.22 10.12
C GLY A 134 -7.02 -5.92 9.94
N ILE A 135 -7.18 -4.97 10.86
CA ILE A 135 -6.28 -3.82 11.01
C ILE A 135 -5.25 -4.17 12.08
N LEU A 136 -3.99 -3.93 11.76
CA LEU A 136 -2.85 -4.09 12.64
C LEU A 136 -2.44 -2.74 13.17
N TRP A 137 -2.19 -2.64 14.46
CA TRP A 137 -1.58 -1.48 15.09
C TRP A 137 -0.24 -1.89 15.68
N GLY A 138 0.76 -1.05 15.55
CA GLY A 138 2.08 -1.40 16.05
C GLY A 138 3.11 -0.31 15.91
N LYS A 139 4.36 -0.71 16.14
CA LYS A 139 5.54 0.13 16.05
C LYS A 139 6.54 -0.49 15.08
N VAL A 140 7.04 0.31 14.15
CA VAL A 140 8.26 -0.01 13.41
C VAL A 140 9.43 0.41 14.28
N THR A 141 10.31 -0.53 14.60
CA THR A 141 11.60 -0.28 15.23
C THR A 141 12.68 -0.22 14.15
N GLY A 142 13.59 0.76 14.21
CA GLY A 142 14.49 1.00 13.09
C GLY A 142 15.30 2.27 13.20
N ILE A 143 15.82 2.70 12.06
CA ILE A 143 16.54 3.98 11.95
C ILE A 143 15.55 5.12 12.15
N TYR A 144 14.33 4.95 11.63
CA TYR A 144 13.23 5.89 11.80
C TYR A 144 12.06 5.16 12.49
N PRO A 145 11.99 5.21 13.83
CA PRO A 145 10.89 4.60 14.54
C PRO A 145 9.58 5.31 14.18
N ALA A 146 8.50 4.54 14.02
CA ALA A 146 7.18 5.08 13.73
C ALA A 146 6.11 4.19 14.32
N ASP A 147 5.09 4.80 14.89
CA ASP A 147 3.82 4.13 15.16
C ASP A 147 3.08 4.00 13.84
N PHE A 148 2.35 2.91 13.69
CA PHE A 148 1.59 2.65 12.49
C PHE A 148 0.28 1.94 12.77
N PHE A 149 -0.62 2.07 11.80
CA PHE A 149 -1.61 1.05 11.55
C PHE A 149 -1.55 0.61 10.10
N ALA A 150 -1.87 -0.65 9.84
CA ALA A 150 -1.81 -1.23 8.50
C ALA A 150 -2.89 -2.28 8.29
N PHE A 151 -3.37 -2.40 7.06
CA PHE A 151 -4.39 -3.37 6.69
C PHE A 151 -4.22 -3.81 5.25
N GLN A 152 -4.80 -4.97 4.94
CA GLN A 152 -4.73 -5.59 3.61
C GLN A 152 -6.05 -5.41 2.87
N VAL A 153 -5.98 -4.96 1.61
CA VAL A 153 -7.12 -4.83 0.71
C VAL A 153 -6.92 -5.77 -0.48
N LYS A 154 -7.77 -6.79 -0.58
CA LYS A 154 -7.77 -7.73 -1.71
C LYS A 154 -8.22 -7.04 -3.00
N TYR A 155 -7.65 -7.41 -4.14
CA TYR A 155 -8.02 -6.80 -5.42
C TYR A 155 -9.43 -7.15 -5.91
N ASP A 156 -9.99 -8.28 -5.45
CA ASP A 156 -11.37 -8.69 -5.75
C ASP A 156 -12.43 -7.65 -5.31
N ARG A 157 -12.11 -6.81 -4.32
CA ARG A 157 -12.95 -5.70 -3.87
C ARG A 157 -13.18 -4.64 -4.95
N PHE A 158 -12.32 -4.60 -5.96
CA PHE A 158 -12.39 -3.64 -7.07
C PHE A 158 -12.85 -4.28 -8.39
N SER A 159 -12.85 -5.60 -8.52
CA SER A 159 -13.24 -6.27 -9.77
C SER A 159 -14.74 -6.23 -10.03
N ASP A 160 -15.54 -6.18 -8.96
CA ASP A 160 -16.99 -6.39 -9.04
C ASP A 160 -17.79 -5.08 -8.90
N THR A 161 -17.10 -3.92 -8.88
CA THR A 161 -17.75 -2.62 -8.71
C THR A 161 -17.91 -1.88 -10.03
N GLN A 162 -19.10 -1.31 -10.25
CA GLN A 162 -19.32 -0.32 -11.31
C GLN A 162 -18.84 1.08 -10.91
N ASP A 163 -18.59 1.29 -9.61
CA ASP A 163 -18.13 2.54 -9.03
C ASP A 163 -16.83 2.30 -8.24
N ILE A 164 -15.71 2.56 -8.91
CA ILE A 164 -14.38 2.38 -8.32
C ILE A 164 -14.14 3.35 -7.17
N GLN A 165 -14.66 4.59 -7.24
CA GLN A 165 -14.47 5.59 -6.19
C GLN A 165 -15.20 5.18 -4.90
N ALA A 166 -16.42 4.65 -5.01
CA ALA A 166 -17.14 4.13 -3.85
C ALA A 166 -16.40 2.95 -3.20
N ALA A 167 -15.80 2.06 -3.99
CA ALA A 167 -14.99 0.96 -3.46
C ALA A 167 -13.71 1.47 -2.77
N ILE A 168 -12.98 2.41 -3.38
CA ILE A 168 -11.79 3.04 -2.76
C ILE A 168 -12.19 3.72 -1.45
N LYS A 169 -13.29 4.49 -1.46
CA LYS A 169 -13.79 5.18 -0.27
C LYS A 169 -14.08 4.20 0.86
N ARG A 170 -14.75 3.09 0.56
CA ARG A 170 -15.14 2.09 1.56
C ARG A 170 -13.96 1.27 2.08
N TYR A 171 -13.09 0.79 1.19
CA TYR A 171 -12.09 -0.22 1.54
C TYR A 171 -10.70 0.36 1.84
N ILE A 172 -10.43 1.61 1.44
CA ILE A 172 -9.13 2.27 1.69
C ILE A 172 -9.34 3.51 2.57
N ILE A 173 -10.16 4.45 2.13
CA ILE A 173 -10.24 5.79 2.76
C ILE A 173 -10.93 5.74 4.11
N GLN A 174 -12.06 5.03 4.23
CA GLN A 174 -12.80 4.93 5.49
C GLN A 174 -11.93 4.29 6.60
N PRO A 175 -11.23 3.15 6.38
CA PRO A 175 -10.28 2.64 7.36
C PRO A 175 -9.18 3.64 7.73
N ILE A 176 -8.59 4.37 6.76
CA ILE A 176 -7.57 5.38 7.05
C ILE A 176 -8.14 6.47 7.98
N THR A 177 -9.25 7.08 7.58
CA THR A 177 -9.87 8.21 8.30
C THR A 177 -10.34 7.83 9.70
N THR A 178 -11.03 6.69 9.83
CA THR A 178 -11.50 6.18 11.13
C THR A 178 -10.33 5.94 12.09
N ASN A 179 -9.20 5.46 11.59
CA ASN A 179 -8.03 5.21 12.43
C ASN A 179 -7.22 6.47 12.76
N LEU A 180 -7.16 7.43 11.84
CA LEU A 180 -6.57 8.74 12.15
C LEU A 180 -7.36 9.45 13.25
N GLU A 181 -8.69 9.36 13.24
CA GLU A 181 -9.56 9.91 14.29
C GLU A 181 -9.36 9.20 15.64
N ARG A 182 -9.14 7.88 15.63
CA ARG A 182 -8.82 7.09 16.84
C ARG A 182 -7.42 7.38 17.37
N GLY A 183 -6.49 7.79 16.51
CA GLY A 183 -5.09 8.01 16.83
C GLY A 183 -4.23 6.76 16.69
N PHE A 184 -2.92 6.96 16.80
CA PHE A 184 -1.95 5.88 16.85
C PHE A 184 -1.92 5.23 18.24
N PRO A 185 -1.38 4.01 18.37
CA PRO A 185 -1.32 3.32 19.65
C PRO A 185 -0.57 4.17 20.68
N GLU A 186 -1.27 4.58 21.74
CA GLU A 186 -0.59 5.11 22.91
C GLU A 186 0.20 3.96 23.57
N GLU A 187 1.31 4.30 24.24
CA GLU A 187 1.90 3.37 25.19
C GLU A 187 0.88 3.10 26.30
N THR A 188 0.09 2.03 26.15
CA THR A 188 -0.53 1.39 27.30
C THR A 188 0.61 0.97 28.19
N ASN A 189 0.84 1.75 29.26
CA ASN A 189 1.66 1.36 30.40
C ASN A 189 1.27 -0.07 30.77
N LEU A 190 2.16 -1.02 30.48
CA LEU A 190 2.14 -2.37 31.00
C LEU A 190 2.19 -2.35 32.53
#